data_AF-A0A1R4GST4-F1
#
_entry.id   AF-A0A1R4GST4-F1
#
_cell.length_a   1.000
_cell.length_b   1.000
_cell.length_c   1.000
_cell.angle_alpha   90.00
_cell.angle_beta   90.00
_cell.angle_gamma   90.00
#
_symmetry.space_group_name_H-M   'P 1'
#
loop_
_entity.id
_entity.type
_entity.pdbx_description
1 polymer ?
#
loop_
_entity_poly.entity_id
_entity_poly.type
_entity_poly.pdbx_seq_one_letter_code
_entity_poly.pdbx_strand_id
1 'polypeptide(L)'
;MIENRASGKLRSAAALLVLTAILAVIPTVMPLFIPPNVDPASMDVLIIVMSGLTVAAVVFGVIALVLILYGVAAHFEQQHEWHRKQYRLLEQRKAASASATARRSPTTEHTQPFSS
;
A
#
# COMPACT_ATOMS: atom_id res chain seq x y z
N MET A 1 -11.86 12.67 -3.82
CA MET A 1 -11.03 12.58 -5.06
C MET A 1 -9.56 12.19 -4.81
N ILE A 2 -9.22 11.58 -3.66
CA ILE A 2 -7.85 11.16 -3.32
C ILE A 2 -7.64 9.65 -3.60
N GLU A 3 -8.70 8.84 -3.50
CA GLU A 3 -8.69 7.38 -3.78
C GLU A 3 -8.19 7.04 -5.19
N ASN A 4 -8.47 7.88 -6.18
CA ASN A 4 -8.08 7.59 -7.56
C ASN A 4 -6.57 7.78 -7.82
N ARG A 5 -5.87 8.60 -7.02
CA ARG A 5 -4.42 8.83 -7.18
C ARG A 5 -3.57 7.73 -6.56
N ALA A 6 -3.99 7.13 -5.45
CA ALA A 6 -3.28 6.02 -4.82
C ALA A 6 -3.42 4.72 -5.63
N SER A 7 -4.63 4.44 -6.16
CA SER A 7 -4.89 3.29 -7.03
C SER A 7 -4.09 3.33 -8.34
N GLY A 8 -3.96 4.51 -8.95
CA GLY A 8 -3.16 4.69 -10.17
C GLY A 8 -1.67 4.40 -9.96
N LYS A 9 -1.08 4.90 -8.88
CA LYS A 9 0.35 4.71 -8.56
C LYS A 9 0.71 3.25 -8.29
N LEU A 10 -0.15 2.50 -7.59
CA LEU A 10 0.04 1.08 -7.33
C LEU A 10 -0.06 0.23 -8.60
N ARG A 11 -0.98 0.56 -9.51
CA ARG A 11 -1.08 -0.12 -10.82
C ARG A 11 0.14 0.14 -11.69
N SER A 12 0.65 1.37 -11.72
CA SER A 12 1.89 1.70 -12.43
C SER A 12 3.10 0.98 -11.84
N ALA A 13 3.18 0.85 -10.50
CA ALA A 13 4.24 0.10 -9.84
C ALA A 13 4.19 -1.40 -10.18
N ALA A 14 2.99 -1.99 -10.18
CA ALA A 14 2.80 -3.38 -10.58
C ALA A 14 3.16 -3.62 -12.05
N ALA A 15 2.80 -2.71 -12.96
CA ALA A 15 3.19 -2.78 -14.37
C ALA A 15 4.72 -2.69 -14.55
N LEU A 16 5.39 -1.82 -13.80
CA LEU A 16 6.85 -1.70 -13.80
C LEU A 16 7.54 -2.96 -13.25
N LEU A 17 6.98 -3.60 -12.22
CA LEU A 17 7.49 -4.89 -11.74
C LEU A 17 7.38 -5.99 -12.79
N VAL A 18 6.23 -6.10 -13.46
CA VAL A 18 6.04 -7.10 -14.53
C VAL A 18 7.03 -6.85 -15.67
N LEU A 19 7.19 -5.59 -16.09
CA LEU A 19 8.18 -5.23 -17.10
C LEU A 19 9.61 -5.58 -16.66
N THR A 20 9.95 -5.30 -15.41
CA THR A 20 11.26 -5.65 -14.84
C THR A 20 11.51 -7.16 -14.84
N ALA A 21 10.51 -7.94 -14.44
CA ALA A 21 10.59 -9.40 -14.45
C ALA A 21 10.81 -9.94 -15.87
N ILE A 22 10.08 -9.42 -16.86
CA ILE A 22 10.25 -9.81 -18.28
C ILE A 22 11.65 -9.45 -18.76
N LEU A 23 12.13 -8.23 -18.48
CA LEU A 23 13.47 -7.80 -18.87
C LEU A 23 14.57 -8.63 -18.20
N ALA A 24 14.38 -9.08 -16.95
CA ALA A 24 15.35 -9.90 -16.25
C ALA A 24 15.41 -11.35 -16.78
N VAL A 25 14.28 -11.89 -17.26
CA VAL A 25 14.23 -13.26 -17.80
C VAL A 25 15.08 -13.39 -19.07
N ILE A 26 15.08 -12.38 -19.93
CA ILE A 26 15.81 -12.41 -21.21
C ILE A 26 17.30 -12.74 -21.01
N PRO A 27 18.12 -11.97 -20.28
CA PRO A 27 19.54 -12.26 -20.08
C PRO A 27 19.81 -13.53 -19.27
N THR A 28 18.82 -14.03 -18.53
CA THR A 28 18.95 -15.30 -17.79
C THR A 28 18.78 -16.51 -18.69
N VAL A 29 17.87 -16.41 -19.66
CA VAL A 29 17.46 -17.52 -20.53
C VAL A 29 18.27 -17.55 -21.82
N MET A 30 18.60 -16.38 -22.40
CA MET A 30 19.33 -16.29 -23.68
C MET A 30 20.63 -17.09 -23.71
N PRO A 31 21.49 -17.08 -22.66
CA PRO A 31 22.73 -17.83 -22.64
C PRO A 31 22.56 -19.35 -22.81
N LEU A 32 21.40 -19.90 -22.45
CA LEU A 32 21.10 -21.34 -22.57
C LEU A 32 20.90 -21.80 -24.01
N PHE A 33 20.65 -20.87 -24.93
CA PHE A 33 20.37 -21.16 -26.35
C PHE A 33 21.52 -20.74 -27.28
N ILE A 34 22.63 -20.24 -26.74
CA ILE A 34 23.78 -19.81 -27.54
C ILE A 34 24.56 -21.05 -28.02
N PRO A 35 24.70 -21.26 -29.33
CA PRO A 35 25.52 -22.34 -29.85
C PRO A 35 27.01 -22.07 -29.57
N PRO A 36 27.83 -23.10 -29.28
CA PRO A 36 29.23 -22.93 -28.86
C PRO A 36 30.17 -22.43 -29.96
N ASN A 37 29.70 -22.34 -31.20
CA ASN A 37 30.45 -22.01 -32.41
C ASN A 37 30.10 -20.61 -32.96
N VAL A 38 29.65 -19.69 -32.10
CA VAL A 38 29.38 -18.29 -32.48
C VAL A 38 30.70 -17.51 -32.59
N ASP A 39 30.79 -16.67 -33.62
CA ASP A 39 31.96 -15.81 -33.83
C ASP A 39 32.24 -14.89 -32.63
N PRO A 40 33.51 -14.66 -32.25
CA PRO A 40 33.88 -13.86 -31.08
C PRO A 40 33.32 -12.44 -31.12
N ALA A 41 33.31 -11.81 -32.30
CA ALA A 41 32.78 -10.45 -32.48
C ALA A 41 31.26 -10.38 -32.19
N SER A 42 30.51 -11.43 -32.54
CA SER A 42 29.08 -11.52 -32.25
C SER A 42 28.82 -11.81 -30.77
N MET A 43 29.69 -12.58 -30.11
CA MET A 43 29.65 -12.82 -28.68
C MET A 43 29.89 -11.55 -27.87
N ASP A 44 30.85 -10.71 -28.26
CA ASP A 44 31.11 -9.43 -27.58
C ASP A 44 29.90 -8.49 -27.64
N VAL A 45 29.28 -8.36 -28.82
CA VAL A 45 28.06 -7.55 -28.98
C VAL A 45 26.93 -8.12 -28.13
N LEU A 46 26.75 -9.44 -28.11
CA LEU A 46 25.73 -10.09 -27.29
C LEU A 46 25.94 -9.83 -25.79
N ILE A 47 27.17 -9.93 -25.30
CA ILE A 47 27.51 -9.64 -23.91
C ILE A 47 27.22 -8.18 -23.56
N ILE A 48 27.56 -7.23 -24.44
CA ILE A 48 27.27 -5.81 -24.25
C ILE A 48 25.76 -5.58 -24.16
N VAL A 49 24.98 -6.17 -25.06
CA VAL A 49 23.51 -6.06 -25.06
C VAL A 49 22.91 -6.66 -23.81
N MET A 50 23.34 -7.86 -23.40
CA MET A 50 22.84 -8.53 -22.19
C MET A 50 23.19 -7.75 -20.92
N SER A 51 24.39 -7.17 -20.86
CA SER A 51 24.82 -6.31 -19.76
C SER A 51 23.95 -5.05 -19.68
N GLY A 52 23.71 -4.38 -20.81
CA GLY A 52 22.82 -3.23 -20.88
C GLY A 52 21.38 -3.55 -20.45
N LEU A 53 20.85 -4.69 -20.88
CA LEU A 53 19.52 -5.15 -20.49
C LEU A 53 19.42 -5.41 -18.98
N THR A 54 20.47 -6.01 -18.40
CA THR A 54 20.56 -6.30 -16.97
C THR A 54 20.58 -5.02 -16.15
N VAL A 55 21.39 -4.03 -16.55
CA VAL A 55 21.44 -2.71 -15.89
C VAL A 55 20.08 -2.02 -15.97
N ALA A 56 19.43 -2.03 -17.13
CA ALA A 56 18.09 -1.47 -17.30
C ALA A 56 17.07 -2.15 -16.37
N ALA A 57 17.10 -3.48 -16.29
CA ALA A 57 16.24 -4.25 -15.39
C ALA A 57 16.45 -3.83 -13.92
N VAL A 58 17.70 -3.68 -13.47
CA VAL A 58 18.00 -3.22 -12.11
C VAL A 58 17.43 -1.83 -11.86
N VAL A 59 17.63 -0.88 -12.77
CA VAL A 59 17.12 0.49 -12.64
C VAL A 59 15.60 0.51 -12.54
N PHE A 60 14.90 -0.22 -13.41
CA PHE A 60 13.44 -0.34 -13.34
C PHE A 60 12.97 -1.02 -12.06
N GLY A 61 13.70 -2.03 -11.57
CA GLY A 61 13.43 -2.69 -10.30
C GLY A 61 13.53 -1.73 -9.10
N VAL A 62 14.55 -0.87 -9.07
CA VAL A 62 14.70 0.14 -8.02
C VAL A 62 13.55 1.15 -8.07
N ILE A 63 13.18 1.64 -9.26
CA ILE A 63 12.06 2.58 -9.42
C ILE A 63 10.74 1.93 -8.95
N ALA A 64 10.50 0.68 -9.33
CA ALA A 64 9.33 -0.07 -8.90
C ALA A 64 9.29 -0.23 -7.37
N LEU A 65 10.42 -0.57 -6.74
CA LEU A 65 10.53 -0.69 -5.28
C LEU A 65 10.20 0.64 -4.58
N VAL A 66 10.73 1.77 -5.06
CA VAL A 66 10.43 3.10 -4.52
C VAL A 66 8.95 3.42 -4.61
N LEU A 67 8.30 3.11 -5.74
CA LEU A 67 6.87 3.33 -5.92
C LEU A 67 6.02 2.45 -4.99
N ILE A 68 6.44 1.21 -4.73
CA ILE A 68 5.77 0.31 -3.79
C ILE A 68 5.88 0.85 -2.37
N LEU A 69 7.09 1.23 -1.92
CA LEU A 69 7.30 1.81 -0.59
C LEU A 69 6.46 3.08 -0.40
N TYR A 70 6.42 3.94 -1.42
CA TYR A 70 5.57 5.14 -1.41
C TYR A 70 4.07 4.81 -1.37
N GLY A 71 3.64 3.80 -2.14
CA GLY A 71 2.26 3.32 -2.15
C GLY A 71 1.82 2.72 -0.82
N VAL A 72 2.70 1.94 -0.17
CA VAL A 72 2.48 1.35 1.15
C VAL A 72 2.40 2.43 2.22
N ALA A 73 3.32 3.41 2.20
CA ALA A 73 3.27 4.54 3.14
C ALA A 73 1.95 5.31 3.05
N ALA A 74 1.47 5.58 1.83
CA ALA A 74 0.19 6.25 1.62
C ALA A 74 -1.02 5.42 2.13
N HIS A 75 -0.94 4.09 2.08
CA HIS A 75 -1.98 3.21 2.60
C HIS A 75 -2.05 3.25 4.13
N PHE A 76 -0.91 3.27 4.83
CA PHE A 76 -0.89 3.37 6.29
C PHE A 76 -1.50 4.69 6.79
N GLU A 77 -1.25 5.77 6.07
CA GLU A 77 -1.80 7.09 6.38
C GLU A 77 -3.33 7.12 6.28
N GLN A 78 -3.91 6.44 5.27
CA GLN A 78 -5.36 6.28 5.14
C GLN A 78 -5.98 5.43 6.25
N GLN A 79 -5.32 4.36 6.68
CA GLN A 79 -5.80 3.54 7.80
C GLN A 79 -5.80 4.32 9.13
N HIS A 80 -4.77 5.14 9.36
CA HIS A 80 -4.70 5.99 10.55
C HIS A 80 -5.85 6.99 10.62
N GLU A 81 -6.20 7.64 9.50
CA GLU A 81 -7.35 8.56 9.47
C GLU A 81 -8.69 7.86 9.73
N TRP A 82 -8.87 6.66 9.18
CA TRP A 82 -10.09 5.87 9.41
C TRP A 82 -10.24 5.51 10.89
N HIS A 83 -9.17 5.02 11.52
CA HIS A 83 -9.17 4.65 12.93
C HIS A 83 -9.42 5.86 13.83
N ARG A 84 -8.86 7.03 13.50
CA ARG A 84 -9.11 8.29 14.23
C ARG A 84 -10.58 8.71 14.16
N LYS A 85 -11.22 8.56 12.99
CA LYS A 85 -12.63 8.89 12.81
C LYS A 85 -13.53 7.94 13.61
N GLN A 86 -13.24 6.64 13.62
CA GLN A 86 -13.98 5.67 14.44
C GLN A 86 -13.84 5.96 15.94
N TYR A 87 -12.64 6.31 16.40
CA TYR A 87 -12.41 6.68 17.80
C TYR A 87 -13.23 7.91 18.22
N ARG A 88 -13.26 8.96 17.39
CA ARG A 88 -14.08 10.15 17.68
C ARG A 88 -15.57 9.84 17.76
N LEU A 89 -16.08 8.97 16.89
CA LEU A 89 -17.49 8.57 16.92
C LEU A 89 -17.83 7.76 18.19
N LEU A 90 -16.90 6.94 18.67
CA LEU A 90 -17.03 6.21 19.93
C LEU A 90 -16.97 7.14 21.15
N GLU A 91 -16.07 8.11 21.17
CA GLU A 91 -16.00 9.13 22.22
C GLU A 91 -17.27 9.99 22.27
N GLN A 92 -17.78 10.43 21.11
CA GLN A 92 -19.02 11.18 21.03
C GLN A 92 -20.21 10.37 21.56
N ARG A 93 -20.29 9.07 21.25
CA ARG A 93 -21.33 8.21 21.82
C ARG A 93 -21.18 8.03 23.33
N LYS A 94 -19.96 7.87 23.85
CA LYS A 94 -19.73 7.80 25.30
C LYS A 94 -20.13 9.11 26.01
N ALA A 95 -19.76 10.27 25.46
CA ALA A 95 -20.14 11.57 26.01
C ALA A 95 -21.66 11.83 25.93
N ALA A 96 -22.31 11.42 24.83
CA ALA A 96 -23.76 11.50 24.69
C ALA A 96 -24.50 10.56 25.64
N SER A 97 -24.00 9.34 25.86
CA SER A 97 -24.55 8.39 26.85
C SER A 97 -24.35 8.89 28.29
N ALA A 98 -23.19 9.45 28.64
CA ALA A 98 -22.98 10.03 29.97
C ALA A 98 -23.93 11.21 30.24
N SER A 99 -24.19 12.04 29.22
CA SER A 99 -25.15 13.14 29.29
C SER A 99 -26.61 12.65 29.42
N ALA A 100 -26.94 11.50 28.81
CA ALA A 100 -28.27 10.88 28.92
C ALA A 100 -28.49 10.19 30.28
N THR A 101 -27.44 9.58 30.86
CA THR A 101 -27.51 8.93 32.18
C THR A 101 -27.53 9.95 33.31
N ALA A 102 -26.77 11.05 33.22
CA ALA A 102 -26.82 12.14 34.21
C ALA A 102 -28.19 12.82 34.31
N ARG A 103 -29.04 12.69 33.29
CA ARG A 103 -30.41 13.22 33.27
C ARG A 103 -31.46 12.25 33.82
N ARG A 104 -31.07 11.02 34.18
CA ARG A 104 -32.00 9.93 34.52
C ARG A 104 -31.64 9.23 35.83
N SER A 105 -31.43 10.01 36.90
CA SER A 105 -31.84 9.74 38.29
C SER A 105 -31.08 10.63 39.29
N PRO A 106 -31.67 11.07 40.42
CA PRO A 106 -33.01 10.73 40.92
C PRO A 106 -33.81 11.94 41.45
N THR A 107 -35.01 12.18 40.93
CA THR A 107 -36.06 12.84 41.74
C THR A 107 -36.79 11.73 42.49
N THR A 108 -36.16 11.25 43.55
CA THR A 108 -36.75 10.31 44.51
C THR A 108 -36.84 11.06 45.83
N GLU A 109 -37.89 11.86 46.02
CA GLU A 109 -38.32 12.34 47.34
C GLU A 109 -39.62 13.16 47.19
N HIS A 110 -40.77 12.50 47.18
CA HIS A 110 -41.94 12.95 47.94
C HIS A 110 -42.97 11.81 48.06
N THR A 111 -42.69 10.88 48.97
CA THR A 111 -43.72 10.02 49.55
C THR A 111 -44.06 10.62 50.90
N GLN A 112 -45.12 11.44 50.98
CA GLN A 112 -45.72 11.72 52.27
C GLN A 112 -46.76 10.62 52.57
N PRO A 113 -46.70 10.01 53.76
CA PRO A 113 -47.60 8.95 54.15
C PRO A 113 -48.97 9.53 54.54
N PHE A 114 -49.99 8.77 54.18
CA PHE A 114 -51.36 8.90 54.66
C PHE A 114 -51.41 8.91 56.20
N SER A 115 -52.14 9.85 56.81
CA SER A 115 -52.70 9.67 58.14
C SER A 115 -54.05 10.39 58.27
N SER A 116 -55.08 9.56 58.46
CA SER A 116 -56.42 9.76 59.07
C SER A 116 -56.99 11.18 59.23
#